data_AF-A0A7W1TTV8-F1
#
_entry.id   AF-A0A7W1TTV8-F1
#
_cell.length_a   1.000
_cell.length_b   1.000
_cell.length_c   1.000
_cell.angle_alpha   90.00
_cell.angle_beta   90.00
_cell.angle_gamma   90.00
#
_symmetry.space_group_name_H-M   'P 1'
#
loop_
_entity.id
_entity.type
_entity.pdbx_description
1 polymer ?
#
loop_
_entity_poly.entity_id
_entity_poly.type
_entity_poly.pdbx_seq_one_letter_code
_entity_poly.pdbx_strand_id
1 'polypeptide(L)' 'MSRAREVVDVMARALAGRPEDVRVTEAEHRGQTVVEVFMAPGELGRIIGRQGRTAAAVRSVAAAA' A
#
# COMPACT_ATOMS: atom_id res chain seq x y z
N MET A 1 -5.09 11.01 9.19
CA MET A 1 -4.77 9.76 8.47
C MET A 1 -6.03 8.93 8.45
N SER A 2 -6.37 8.30 7.32
CA SER A 2 -7.44 7.29 7.29
C SER A 2 -6.99 5.95 7.86
N ARG A 3 -7.96 5.14 8.28
CA ARG A 3 -7.74 3.72 8.63
C ARG A 3 -7.21 2.93 7.45
N ALA A 4 -7.71 3.23 6.24
CA ALA A 4 -7.22 2.62 5.01
C ALA A 4 -5.71 2.81 4.83
N ARG A 5 -5.18 4.01 5.11
CA ARG A 5 -3.74 4.26 5.07
C ARG A 5 -2.95 3.41 6.05
N GLU A 6 -3.41 3.31 7.31
CA GLU A 6 -2.73 2.52 8.35
C GLU A 6 -2.68 1.03 7.99
N VAL A 7 -3.79 0.50 7.49
CA VAL A 7 -3.91 -0.88 7.01
C VAL A 7 -2.94 -1.13 5.85
N VAL A 8 -2.85 -0.21 4.89
CA VAL A 8 -1.88 -0.29 3.79
C VAL A 8 -0.44 -0.23 4.29
N ASP A 9 -0.10 0.63 5.25
CA ASP A 9 1.26 0.74 5.81
C ASP A 9 1.70 -0.56 6.49
N VAL A 10 0.84 -1.17 7.30
CA VAL A 10 1.12 -2.46 7.96
C VAL A 10 1.36 -3.56 6.93
N MET A 11 0.49 -3.68 5.93
CA MET A 11 0.64 -4.71 4.89
C MET A 11 1.86 -4.48 4.02
N ALA A 12 2.14 -3.23 3.62
CA ALA A 12 3.29 -2.90 2.79
C ALA A 12 4.60 -3.19 3.51
N ARG A 13 4.71 -2.85 4.80
CA ARG A 13 5.85 -3.19 5.66
C ARG A 13 6.04 -4.70 5.81
N ALA A 14 4.96 -5.45 5.97
CA ALA A 14 5.02 -6.91 6.07
C ALA A 14 5.46 -7.60 4.77
N LEU A 15 5.20 -6.98 3.62
CA LEU A 15 5.57 -7.51 2.30
C LEU A 15 6.96 -7.06 1.83
N ALA A 16 7.50 -5.96 2.36
CA ALA A 16 8.81 -5.44 2.00
C ALA A 16 9.95 -6.33 2.52
N GLY A 17 11.05 -6.41 1.77
CA GLY A 17 12.30 -6.94 2.30
C GLY A 17 12.98 -5.95 3.25
N ARG A 18 12.73 -4.65 3.06
CA ARG A 18 13.18 -3.54 3.92
C ARG A 18 11.99 -2.71 4.40
N PRO A 19 11.36 -3.06 5.53
CA PRO A 19 10.21 -2.33 6.07
C PRO A 19 10.49 -0.86 6.35
N GLU A 20 11.73 -0.50 6.69
CA GLU A 20 12.20 0.86 6.94
C GLU A 20 12.14 1.77 5.71
N ASP A 21 12.26 1.18 4.50
CA ASP A 21 12.19 1.91 3.23
C ASP A 21 10.74 2.06 2.71
N VAL A 22 9.75 1.58 3.48
CA VAL A 22 8.33 1.75 3.15
C VAL A 22 7.83 3.10 3.64
N ARG A 23 7.32 3.89 2.69
CA ARG A 23 6.65 5.16 2.95
C ARG A 23 5.27 5.15 2.32
N VAL A 24 4.25 5.32 3.15
CA VAL A 24 2.86 5.45 2.70
C VAL A 24 2.38 6.89 2.91
N THR A 25 1.93 7.53 1.83
CA THR A 25 1.32 8.87 1.85
C THR A 25 -0.16 8.78 1.49
N GLU A 26 -0.90 9.81 1.89
CA GLU A 26 -2.32 9.94 1.64
C GLU A 26 -2.59 11.36 1.17
N ALA A 27 -3.36 11.49 0.09
CA ALA A 27 -3.74 12.76 -0.50
C ALA A 27 -5.21 12.72 -0.93
N GLU A 28 -5.88 13.87 -0.85
CA GLU A 28 -7.22 14.05 -1.42
C GLU A 28 -7.11 14.54 -2.86
N HIS A 29 -7.73 13.81 -3.79
CA HIS A 29 -7.76 14.16 -5.20
C HIS A 29 -9.19 14.02 -5.75
N ARG A 30 -9.81 15.15 -6.12
CA ARG A 30 -11.17 15.18 -6.72
C ARG A 30 -12.23 14.44 -5.88
N GLY A 31 -12.14 14.57 -4.55
CA GLY A 31 -13.03 13.89 -3.61
C GLY A 31 -12.76 12.39 -3.47
N GLN A 32 -11.61 11.92 -3.95
CA GLN A 32 -11.13 10.57 -3.75
C GLN A 32 -9.87 10.60 -2.89
N THR A 33 -9.84 9.78 -1.85
CA THR A 33 -8.63 9.53 -1.08
C THR A 33 -7.68 8.64 -1.89
N VAL A 34 -6.49 9.14 -2.19
CA VAL A 34 -5.42 8.41 -2.87
C VAL A 34 -4.37 8.03 -1.84
N VAL A 35 -4.14 6.72 -1.69
CA VAL A 35 -3.07 6.16 -0.86
C VAL A 35 -1.91 5.75 -1.77
N GLU A 36 -0.75 6.39 -1.60
CA GLU A 36 0.44 6.10 -2.39
C GLU A 36 1.44 5.31 -1.55
N VAL A 37 2.00 4.26 -2.14
CA VAL A 37 2.99 3.40 -1.48
C VAL A 37 4.32 3.51 -2.22
N PHE A 38 5.35 3.95 -1.50
CA PHE A 38 6.72 3.97 -1.96
C PHE A 38 7.49 2.86 -1.24
N MET A 39 8.28 2.12 -2.01
CA MET A 39 9.16 1.06 -1.52
C MET A 39 10.52 1.20 -2.20
N ALA A 40 11.53 0.53 -1.68
CA ALA A 40 12.83 0.49 -2.31
C ALA A 40 12.77 -0.03 -3.76
N PRO A 41 13.68 0.42 -4.64
CA PRO A 41 13.74 -0.03 -6.03
C PRO A 41 13.78 -1.56 -6.13
N GLY A 42 12.97 -2.13 -7.02
CA GLY A 42 12.85 -3.58 -7.21
C GLY A 42 11.91 -4.29 -6.23
N GLU A 43 11.46 -3.64 -5.15
CA GLU A 43 10.58 -4.28 -4.16
C GLU A 43 9.08 -4.13 -4.46
N LEU A 44 8.69 -3.21 -5.34
CA LEU A 44 7.30 -3.02 -5.75
C LEU A 44 6.66 -4.31 -6.29
N GLY A 45 7.43 -5.20 -6.90
CA GLY A 45 6.95 -6.51 -7.34
C GLY A 45 6.36 -7.36 -6.22
N ARG A 46 6.83 -7.20 -4.98
CA ARG A 46 6.36 -7.93 -3.80
C ARG A 46 4.93 -7.53 -3.42
N ILE A 47 4.62 -6.24 -3.43
CA ILE A 47 3.28 -5.72 -3.10
C ILE A 47 2.30 -5.82 -4.28
N ILE A 48 2.80 -5.68 -5.51
CA ILE A 48 1.98 -5.89 -6.71
C ILE A 48 1.56 -7.36 -6.80
N GLY A 49 2.52 -8.27 -6.60
CA GLY A 49 2.30 -9.72 -6.70
C GLY A 49 2.02 -10.18 -8.12
N ARG A 50 1.92 -11.51 -8.30
CA ARG A 50 1.68 -12.11 -9.62
C ARG A 50 0.34 -11.64 -10.19
N GLN A 51 0.38 -11.03 -11.38
CA GLN A 51 -0.78 -10.44 -12.07
C GLN A 51 -1.53 -9.38 -11.24
N GLY A 52 -0.86 -8.71 -10.30
CA GLY A 52 -1.49 -7.69 -9.47
C GLY A 52 -2.39 -8.24 -8.34
N ARG A 53 -2.41 -9.56 -8.10
CA ARG A 53 -3.34 -10.17 -7.13
C ARG A 53 -3.11 -9.72 -5.68
N THR A 54 -1.86 -9.48 -5.28
CA THR A 54 -1.56 -8.99 -3.94
C THR A 54 -2.05 -7.55 -3.78
N ALA A 55 -1.79 -6.69 -4.77
CA ALA A 55 -2.30 -5.31 -4.75
C ALA A 55 -3.84 -5.26 -4.75
N ALA A 56 -4.50 -6.16 -5.49
CA ALA A 56 -5.96 -6.26 -5.47
C ALA A 56 -6.49 -6.64 -4.09
N ALA A 57 -5.88 -7.64 -3.42
CA ALA A 57 -6.27 -8.03 -2.07
C ALA A 57 -6.05 -6.90 -1.05
N VAL A 58 -4.90 -6.23 -1.11
CA VAL A 58 -4.58 -5.05 -0.28
C VAL A 58 -5.65 -3.97 -0.43
N ARG A 59 -6.07 -3.66 -1.66
CA ARG A 59 -7.15 -2.68 -1.93
C ARG A 59 -8.48 -3.12 -1.33
N SER A 60 -8.85 -4.38 -1.45
CA SER A 60 -10.10 -4.90 -0.87
C SER A 60 -10.13 -4.78 0.65
N VAL A 61 -9.02 -5.07 1.33
CA VAL A 61 -8.91 -4.93 2.79
C VAL A 61 -8.94 -3.45 3.19
N ALA A 62 -8.20 -2.59 2.49
CA ALA A 62 -8.19 -1.15 2.76
C ALA A 62 -9.56 -0.49 2.55
N ALA A 63 -10.35 -0.95 1.59
CA ALA A 63 -11.71 -0.46 1.34
C ALA A 63 -12.73 -0.88 2.43
N ALA A 64 -12.41 -1.87 3.24
CA ALA A 64 -13.27 -2.35 4.33
C ALA A 64 -12.94 -1.74 5.70
N ALA A 65 -11.91 -0.90 5.79
CA ALA A 65 -11.40 -0.27 7.01
C ALA A 65 -11.98 1.14 7.24
#